data_AF-A0A662VPA0-F1
#
_entry.id   AF-A0A662VPA0-F1
#
_cell.length_a   1.000
_cell.length_b   1.000
_cell.length_c   1.000
_cell.angle_alpha   90.00
_cell.angle_beta   90.00
_cell.angle_gamma   90.00
#
_symmetry.space_group_name_H-M   'P 1'
#
loop_
_entity.id
_entity.type
_entity.pdbx_description
1 polymer ?
#
loop_
_entity_poly.entity_id
_entity_poly.type
_entity_poly.pdbx_seq_one_letter_code
_entity_poly.pdbx_strand_id
1 'polypeptide(L)'
;MKELIVRLYEKAREKDWKPWELQDELRKLCSNVVAVGDDLSFVLKFEKDVAIDLNELIKLNGRKTKIYPYKNAVRFDRGYVAFDGKFLRISKDIDEKRLAKILDLIF
;
A
#
# COMPACT_ATOMS: atom_id res chain seq x y z
N MET A 1 8.53 -5.96 -9.63
CA MET A 1 7.54 -5.03 -9.03
C MET A 1 7.34 -5.29 -7.54
N LYS A 2 7.03 -6.53 -7.12
CA LYS A 2 6.92 -6.91 -5.70
C LYS A 2 8.07 -6.39 -4.82
N GLU A 3 9.33 -6.67 -5.20
CA GLU A 3 10.52 -6.22 -4.47
C GLU A 3 10.61 -4.69 -4.32
N LEU A 4 10.19 -3.95 -5.35
CA LEU A 4 10.19 -2.49 -5.31
C LEU A 4 9.20 -1.98 -4.25
N ILE A 5 8.00 -2.57 -4.19
CA ILE A 5 6.97 -2.20 -3.20
C ILE A 5 7.44 -2.51 -1.78
N VAL A 6 8.14 -3.64 -1.58
CA VAL A 6 8.74 -3.99 -0.28
C VAL A 6 9.78 -2.94 0.11
N ARG A 7 10.67 -2.53 -0.79
CA ARG A 7 11.65 -1.47 -0.50
C ARG A 7 10.99 -0.12 -0.16
N LEU A 8 9.92 0.25 -0.84
CA LEU A 8 9.15 1.46 -0.52
C LEU A 8 8.54 1.37 0.89
N TYR A 9 8.00 0.21 1.24
CA TYR A 9 7.46 -0.07 2.56
C TYR A 9 8.53 -0.01 3.66
N GLU A 10 9.70 -0.62 3.43
CA GLU A 10 10.85 -0.52 4.35
C GLU A 10 11.28 0.94 4.54
N LYS A 11 11.40 1.70 3.44
CA LYS A 11 11.75 3.12 3.47
C LYS A 11 10.76 3.94 4.31
N ALA A 12 9.46 3.68 4.17
CA ALA A 12 8.41 4.34 4.95
C ALA A 12 8.47 4.03 6.46
N ARG A 13 9.15 2.95 6.87
CA ARG A 13 9.32 2.53 8.27
C ARG A 13 10.68 2.84 8.86
N GLU A 14 11.64 3.27 8.05
CA GLU A 14 13.02 3.50 8.44
C GLU A 14 13.15 4.51 9.60
N LYS A 15 12.29 5.53 9.61
CA LYS A 15 12.20 6.55 10.66
C LYS A 15 10.85 7.25 10.62
N ASP A 16 10.63 8.17 11.55
CA ASP A 16 9.48 9.07 11.51
C ASP A 16 9.72 10.18 10.48
N TRP A 17 9.10 10.05 9.32
CA TRP A 17 9.26 10.98 8.22
C TRP A 17 8.22 12.09 8.30
N LYS A 18 8.56 13.26 7.73
CA LYS A 18 7.51 14.17 7.28
C LYS A 18 6.93 13.66 5.95
N PRO A 19 5.62 13.74 5.70
CA PRO A 19 5.00 13.14 4.51
C PRO A 19 5.63 13.58 3.18
N TRP A 20 6.01 14.85 3.05
CA TRP A 20 6.66 15.37 1.84
C TRP A 20 8.08 14.82 1.65
N GLU A 21 8.85 14.68 2.73
CA GLU A 21 10.20 14.11 2.68
C GLU A 21 10.14 12.65 2.25
N LEU A 22 9.19 11.89 2.82
CA LEU A 22 8.97 10.51 2.41
C LEU A 22 8.53 10.43 0.95
N GLN A 23 7.64 11.30 0.50
CA GLN A 23 7.20 11.32 -0.90
C GLN A 23 8.38 11.52 -1.86
N ASP A 24 9.28 12.46 -1.57
CA ASP A 24 10.45 12.72 -2.40
C ASP A 24 11.40 11.52 -2.43
N GLU A 25 11.65 10.89 -1.28
CA GLU A 25 12.49 9.69 -1.18
C GLU A 25 11.89 8.48 -1.90
N LEU A 26 10.60 8.23 -1.73
CA LEU A 26 9.90 7.13 -2.40
C LEU A 26 9.87 7.33 -3.93
N ARG A 27 9.74 8.57 -4.41
CA ARG A 27 9.77 8.88 -5.85
C ARG A 27 11.15 8.68 -6.49
N LYS A 28 12.24 8.86 -5.74
CA LYS A 28 13.60 8.51 -6.21
C LYS A 28 13.74 7.01 -6.45
N LEU A 29 13.07 6.19 -5.64
CA LEU A 29 13.06 4.73 -5.78
C LEU A 29 12.08 4.25 -6.86
N CYS A 30 10.92 4.89 -6.96
CA CYS A 30 9.84 4.48 -7.84
C CYS A 30 9.02 5.70 -8.31
N SER A 31 9.12 6.03 -9.61
CA SER A 31 8.36 7.13 -10.21
C SER A 31 6.85 6.93 -10.19
N ASN A 32 6.37 5.69 -9.95
CA ASN A 32 4.94 5.38 -9.89
C ASN A 32 4.29 5.79 -8.55
N VAL A 33 5.07 6.29 -7.59
CA VAL A 33 4.57 6.84 -6.34
C VAL A 33 3.90 8.19 -6.60
N VAL A 34 2.58 8.23 -6.48
CA VAL A 34 1.79 9.43 -6.79
C VAL A 34 1.59 10.32 -5.58
N ALA A 35 1.42 9.74 -4.39
CA ALA A 35 1.14 10.48 -3.17
C ALA A 35 1.61 9.72 -1.91
N VAL A 36 1.91 10.47 -0.86
CA VAL A 36 2.07 9.98 0.51
C VAL A 36 1.08 10.70 1.42
N GLY A 37 0.36 9.94 2.26
CA GLY A 37 -0.57 10.49 3.24
C GLY A 37 0.11 10.92 4.54
N ASP A 38 -0.60 11.67 5.36
CA ASP A 38 -0.12 12.10 6.69
C ASP A 38 0.15 10.91 7.64
N ASP A 39 -0.51 9.77 7.39
CA ASP A 39 -0.28 8.50 8.06
C ASP A 39 0.93 7.73 7.51
N LEU A 40 1.73 8.37 6.65
CA LEU A 40 2.89 7.81 5.93
C LEU A 40 2.54 6.58 5.07
N SER A 41 1.27 6.38 4.75
CA SER A 41 0.86 5.46 3.69
C SER A 41 1.23 6.03 2.33
N PHE A 42 1.57 5.18 1.38
CA PHE A 42 1.97 5.60 0.04
C PHE A 42 1.04 5.01 -1.02
N VAL A 43 0.86 5.75 -2.10
CA VAL A 43 -0.01 5.39 -3.23
C VAL A 43 0.83 5.14 -4.47
N LEU A 44 0.64 3.97 -5.08
CA LEU A 44 1.21 3.57 -6.36
C LEU A 44 0.17 3.63 -7.46
N LYS A 45 0.57 4.11 -8.63
CA LYS A 45 -0.22 4.04 -9.86
C LYS A 45 0.39 2.99 -10.81
N PHE A 46 -0.41 2.00 -11.19
CA PHE A 46 -0.04 0.96 -12.14
C PHE A 46 -0.47 1.30 -13.56
N GLU A 47 0.07 0.59 -14.54
CA GLU A 47 -0.36 0.70 -15.94
C GLU A 47 -1.70 0.02 -16.18
N LYS A 48 -1.95 -1.08 -15.44
CA LYS A 48 -3.17 -1.89 -15.46
C LYS A 48 -3.92 -1.76 -14.14
N ASP A 49 -5.19 -2.14 -14.15
CA ASP A 49 -6.02 -2.12 -12.95
C ASP A 49 -5.53 -3.16 -11.94
N VAL A 50 -5.58 -2.77 -10.66
CA VAL A 50 -5.25 -3.62 -9.52
C VAL A 50 -6.43 -4.56 -9.28
N ALA A 51 -6.29 -5.79 -9.76
CA ALA A 51 -7.30 -6.84 -9.59
C ALA A 51 -6.95 -7.70 -8.38
N ILE A 52 -7.50 -7.36 -7.22
CA ILE A 52 -7.40 -8.18 -6.00
C ILE A 52 -8.80 -8.57 -5.55
N ASP A 53 -9.04 -9.86 -5.35
CA ASP A 53 -10.29 -10.31 -4.74
C ASP A 53 -10.31 -9.92 -3.25
N LEU A 54 -11.31 -9.14 -2.85
CA LEU A 54 -11.55 -8.76 -1.46
C LEU A 54 -11.71 -9.99 -0.55
N ASN A 55 -12.27 -11.10 -1.05
CA ASN A 55 -12.44 -12.31 -0.26
C ASN A 55 -11.09 -12.93 0.12
N GLU A 56 -10.09 -12.90 -0.76
CA GLU A 56 -8.74 -13.36 -0.47
C GLU A 56 -8.07 -12.49 0.60
N LEU A 57 -8.27 -11.16 0.54
CA LEU A 57 -7.80 -10.26 1.58
C LEU A 57 -8.49 -10.51 2.94
N ILE A 58 -9.77 -10.85 2.94
CA ILE A 58 -10.52 -11.18 4.16
C ILE A 58 -10.01 -12.49 4.78
N LYS A 59 -9.69 -13.51 3.96
CA LYS A 59 -9.07 -14.77 4.42
C LYS A 59 -7.71 -14.55 5.09
N LEU A 60 -7.02 -13.46 4.81
CA LEU A 60 -5.78 -13.04 5.49
C LEU A 60 -6.04 -12.31 6.83
N ASN A 61 -7.17 -12.58 7.49
CA ASN A 61 -7.66 -11.88 8.69
C ASN A 61 -7.86 -10.38 8.48
N GLY A 62 -8.22 -10.00 7.25
CA GLY A 62 -8.55 -8.63 6.91
C GLY A 62 -10.02 -8.32 7.21
N ARG A 63 -10.30 -7.09 7.66
CA ARG A 63 -11.66 -6.57 7.80
C ARG A 63 -11.93 -5.52 6.73
N LYS A 64 -12.97 -5.72 5.92
CA LYS A 64 -13.43 -4.70 4.97
C LYS A 64 -13.70 -3.38 5.71
N THR A 65 -13.17 -2.29 5.17
CA THR A 65 -13.27 -0.96 5.78
C THR A 65 -13.51 0.10 4.70
N LYS A 66 -13.62 1.37 5.10
CA LYS A 66 -13.75 2.51 4.18
C LYS A 66 -12.50 3.39 4.33
N ILE A 67 -11.79 3.60 3.22
CA ILE A 67 -10.67 4.54 3.12
C ILE A 67 -10.95 5.42 1.90
N TYR A 68 -11.37 6.67 2.10
CA TYR A 68 -11.64 7.58 0.98
C TYR A 68 -10.33 7.95 0.25
N PRO A 69 -10.32 8.10 -1.08
CA PRO A 69 -11.42 7.94 -2.05
C PRO A 69 -11.58 6.52 -2.62
N TYR A 70 -11.01 5.49 -2.00
CA TYR A 70 -10.94 4.14 -2.57
C TYR A 70 -12.25 3.36 -2.37
N LYS A 71 -12.67 2.65 -3.43
CA LYS A 71 -13.83 1.74 -3.39
C LYS A 71 -13.57 0.47 -2.58
N ASN A 72 -12.36 -0.07 -2.68
CA ASN A 72 -11.97 -1.30 -2.00
C ASN A 72 -10.90 -0.98 -0.95
N ALA A 73 -11.15 -1.39 0.29
CA ALA A 73 -10.18 -1.25 1.36
C ALA A 73 -10.35 -2.35 2.41
N VAL A 74 -9.21 -2.85 2.90
CA VAL A 74 -9.14 -3.88 3.93
C VAL A 74 -8.13 -3.45 4.99
N ARG A 75 -8.56 -3.47 6.25
CA ARG A 75 -7.74 -3.17 7.41
C ARG A 75 -7.22 -4.45 8.06
N PHE A 76 -5.97 -4.43 8.46
CA PHE A 76 -5.26 -5.50 9.14
C PHE A 76 -4.64 -4.90 10.42
N ASP A 77 -5.33 -5.06 11.55
CA ASP A 77 -4.96 -4.44 12.82
C ASP A 77 -4.78 -2.91 12.68
N ARG A 78 -3.54 -2.41 12.76
CA ARG A 78 -3.19 -0.99 12.60
C ARG A 78 -2.98 -0.57 11.14
N GLY A 79 -2.60 -1.50 10.27
CA GLY A 79 -2.34 -1.25 8.85
C GLY A 79 -3.55 -1.47 7.95
N TYR A 80 -3.44 -1.07 6.69
CA TYR A 80 -4.46 -1.31 5.67
C TYR A 80 -3.88 -1.35 4.26
N VAL A 81 -4.66 -1.91 3.35
CA VAL A 81 -4.48 -1.77 1.89
C VAL A 81 -5.79 -1.25 1.31
N ALA A 82 -5.70 -0.29 0.41
CA ALA A 82 -6.86 0.24 -0.32
C ALA A 82 -6.54 0.33 -1.82
N PHE A 83 -7.51 0.07 -2.68
CA PHE A 83 -7.30 0.07 -4.12
C PHE A 83 -8.57 0.46 -4.88
N ASP A 84 -8.39 1.11 -6.03
CA ASP A 84 -9.45 1.47 -6.98
C ASP A 84 -8.81 1.71 -8.36
N GLY A 85 -9.31 1.02 -9.38
CA GLY A 85 -8.72 1.02 -10.72
C GLY A 85 -7.23 0.72 -10.66
N LYS A 86 -6.41 1.67 -11.12
CA LYS A 86 -4.94 1.55 -11.20
C LYS A 86 -4.19 1.94 -9.93
N PHE A 87 -4.89 2.31 -8.86
CA PHE A 87 -4.26 2.86 -7.66
C PHE A 87 -4.26 1.84 -6.52
N LEU A 88 -3.12 1.73 -5.86
CA LEU A 88 -2.94 0.94 -4.64
C LEU A 88 -2.32 1.81 -3.56
N ARG A 89 -2.99 1.90 -2.41
CA ARG A 89 -2.51 2.57 -1.21
C ARG A 89 -2.13 1.54 -0.17
N ILE A 90 -0.93 1.67 0.38
CA ILE A 90 -0.37 0.74 1.37
C ILE A 90 0.00 1.55 2.61
N SER A 91 -0.53 1.15 3.77
CA SER A 91 -0.12 1.71 5.05
C SER A 91 1.25 1.17 5.46
N LYS A 92 2.12 2.02 6.02
CA LYS A 92 3.38 1.58 6.62
C LYS A 92 3.20 0.65 7.84
N ASP A 93 2.01 0.65 8.45
CA ASP A 93 1.73 -0.13 9.66
C ASP A 93 1.18 -1.52 9.38
N ILE A 94 1.06 -1.92 8.11
CA ILE A 94 0.75 -3.33 7.79
C ILE A 94 1.92 -4.23 8.21
N ASP A 95 1.62 -5.46 8.60
CA ASP A 95 2.64 -6.49 8.85
C ASP A 95 3.34 -6.90 7.54
N GLU A 96 4.66 -7.08 7.59
CA GLU A 96 5.47 -7.38 6.40
C GLU A 96 5.12 -8.74 5.77
N LYS A 97 4.86 -9.77 6.58
CA LYS A 97 4.46 -11.09 6.06
C LYS A 97 3.08 -11.01 5.39
N ARG A 98 2.17 -10.20 5.93
CA ARG A 98 0.88 -9.93 5.29
C ARG A 98 1.05 -9.16 3.99
N LEU A 99 1.89 -8.12 3.98
CA LEU A 99 2.18 -7.37 2.76
C LEU A 99 2.70 -8.31 1.67
N ALA A 100 3.68 -9.16 1.97
CA ALA A 100 4.23 -10.12 1.02
C ALA A 100 3.13 -11.00 0.39
N LYS A 101 2.23 -11.57 1.20
CA LYS A 101 1.10 -12.38 0.73
C LYS A 101 0.12 -11.59 -0.13
N ILE A 102 -0.16 -10.33 0.23
CA ILE A 102 -1.04 -9.46 -0.57
C ILE A 102 -0.41 -9.18 -1.93
N LEU A 103 0.90 -8.94 -1.98
CA LEU A 103 1.60 -8.71 -3.23
C LEU A 103 1.64 -9.97 -4.12
N ASP A 104 1.67 -11.17 -3.54
CA ASP A 104 1.53 -12.44 -4.27
C ASP A 104 0.15 -12.66 -4.89
N LEU A 105 -0.88 -11.94 -4.42
CA LEU A 105 -2.21 -11.95 -5.04
C LEU A 105 -2.31 -10.97 -6.23
N ILE A 106 -1.34 -10.06 -6.38
CA ILE A 106 -1.33 -9.01 -7.41
C ILE A 106 -0.46 -9.39 -8.61
N PHE A 107 0.67 -10.09 -8.38
CA PHE A 107 1.68 -10.42 -9.37
C PHE A 107 1.90 -11.92 -9.45
#